data_AF-A0A0B5DNZ7-F1
#
_entry.id   AF-A0A0B5DNZ7-F1
#
_cell.length_a   1.000
_cell.length_b   1.000
_cell.length_c   1.000
_cell.angle_alpha   90.00
_cell.angle_beta   90.00
_cell.angle_gamma   90.00
#
_symmetry.space_group_name_H-M   'P 1'
#
loop_
_entity.id
_entity.type
_entity.pdbx_description
1 polymer ?
#
loop_
_entity_poly.entity_id
_entity_poly.type
_entity_poly.pdbx_seq_one_letter_code
_entity_poly.pdbx_strand_id
1 'polypeptide(L)'
;MDAVRLIVTSRRALAGSEDGPRIMTEAWQAYALAQAIGSRLAVSGPPELRGEALGLTELAGRGCGVLDTPPLDVADLRAARLTDLGDARRALLDLATLLVELGMALVAVASAAADEGTYWQCMEAIDAADESRDRVREMLRRMAARDGEIRERHRAAG
;
A
#
# COMPACT_ATOMS: atom_id res chain seq x y z
N MET A 1 6.08 0.71 -15.14
CA MET A 1 6.44 -0.54 -14.43
C MET A 1 5.18 -1.12 -13.80
N ASP A 2 5.12 -2.45 -13.60
CA ASP A 2 3.97 -3.08 -12.92
C ASP A 2 4.04 -2.95 -11.38
N ALA A 3 2.88 -3.07 -10.74
CA ALA A 3 2.73 -2.91 -9.29
C ALA A 3 3.58 -3.89 -8.48
N VAL A 4 3.62 -5.18 -8.86
CA VAL A 4 4.36 -6.21 -8.12
C VAL A 4 5.85 -5.87 -8.06
N ARG A 5 6.46 -5.49 -9.19
CA ARG A 5 7.87 -5.09 -9.21
C ARG A 5 8.15 -3.85 -8.36
N LEU A 6 7.25 -2.87 -8.38
CA LEU A 6 7.40 -1.66 -7.57
C LEU A 6 7.27 -1.98 -6.07
N ILE A 7 6.32 -2.83 -5.68
CA ILE A 7 6.16 -3.28 -4.29
C ILE A 7 7.42 -4.01 -3.82
N VAL A 8 7.93 -4.96 -4.60
CA VAL A 8 9.18 -5.67 -4.26
C VAL A 8 10.36 -4.70 -4.12
N THR A 9 10.42 -3.68 -4.97
CA THR A 9 11.45 -2.63 -4.87
C THR A 9 11.29 -1.85 -3.57
N SER A 10 10.08 -1.44 -3.20
CA SER A 10 9.81 -0.76 -1.92
C SER A 10 10.17 -1.61 -0.72
N ARG A 11 9.79 -2.90 -0.70
CA ARG A 11 10.12 -3.81 0.39
C ARG A 11 11.62 -3.96 0.61
N ARG A 12 12.39 -4.09 -0.49
CA ARG A 12 13.86 -4.17 -0.43
C ARG A 12 14.49 -2.88 0.09
N ALA A 13 14.00 -1.73 -0.36
CA ALA A 13 14.51 -0.44 0.07
C ALA A 13 14.21 -0.17 1.56
N LEU A 14 12.99 -0.52 2.01
CA LEU A 14 12.61 -0.45 3.41
C LEU A 14 13.47 -1.37 4.27
N ALA A 15 13.64 -2.63 3.88
CA ALA A 15 14.47 -3.60 4.62
C ALA A 15 15.96 -3.24 4.65
N GLY A 16 16.44 -2.48 3.67
CA GLY A 16 17.82 -1.97 3.61
C GLY A 16 18.03 -0.61 4.29
N SER A 17 16.99 -0.03 4.91
CA SER A 17 17.09 1.24 5.61
C SER A 17 17.44 1.02 7.08
N GLU A 18 18.58 1.55 7.52
CA GLU A 18 19.12 1.33 8.87
C GLU A 18 18.88 2.52 9.82
N ASP A 19 18.52 3.68 9.29
CA ASP A 19 18.31 4.92 10.03
C ASP A 19 16.89 5.49 9.84
N GLY A 20 16.38 6.15 10.89
CA GLY A 20 15.03 6.68 10.95
C GLY A 20 14.63 7.54 9.74
N PRO A 21 15.43 8.54 9.31
CA PRO A 21 15.08 9.39 8.17
C PRO A 21 14.90 8.61 6.85
N ARG A 22 15.71 7.58 6.60
CA ARG A 22 15.53 6.72 5.42
C ARG A 22 14.27 5.86 5.53
N ILE A 23 14.00 5.30 6.71
CA ILE A 23 12.75 4.56 6.97
C ILE A 23 11.54 5.45 6.72
N MET A 24 11.56 6.71 7.18
CA MET A 24 10.48 7.68 6.95
C MET A 24 10.29 8.02 5.46
N THR A 25 11.39 8.16 4.71
CA THR A 25 11.35 8.36 3.25
C THR A 25 10.75 7.15 2.53
N GLU A 26 11.16 5.95 2.92
CA GLU A 26 10.66 4.70 2.35
C GLU A 26 9.20 4.44 2.72
N ALA A 27 8.80 4.83 3.94
CA ALA A 27 7.42 4.82 4.39
C ALA A 27 6.53 5.72 3.52
N TRP A 28 6.96 6.95 3.29
CA TRP A 28 6.26 7.88 2.41
C TRP A 28 6.10 7.31 0.99
N GLN A 29 7.17 6.75 0.42
CA GLN A 29 7.11 6.10 -0.91
C GLN A 29 6.18 4.89 -0.94
N ALA A 30 6.11 4.11 0.14
CA ALA A 30 5.21 2.97 0.25
C ALA A 30 3.74 3.41 0.28
N TYR A 31 3.39 4.46 1.03
CA TYR A 31 2.05 5.04 1.00
C TYR A 31 1.70 5.64 -0.37
N ALA A 32 2.62 6.39 -0.98
CA ALA A 32 2.37 6.97 -2.30
C ALA A 32 2.11 5.88 -3.35
N LEU A 33 2.85 4.76 -3.28
CA LEU A 33 2.62 3.60 -4.14
C LEU A 33 1.27 2.93 -3.84
N ALA A 34 0.91 2.74 -2.57
CA ALA A 34 -0.38 2.17 -2.17
C ALA A 34 -1.56 3.03 -2.66
N GLN A 35 -1.44 4.35 -2.54
CA GLN A 35 -2.42 5.32 -3.03
C GLN A 35 -2.57 5.23 -4.55
N ALA A 36 -1.46 5.15 -5.30
CA ALA A 36 -1.50 5.02 -6.75
C ALA A 36 -2.14 3.69 -7.20
N ILE A 37 -1.86 2.59 -6.50
CA ILE A 37 -2.50 1.28 -6.75
C ILE A 37 -4.01 1.36 -6.48
N GLY A 38 -4.42 1.94 -5.36
CA GLY A 38 -5.83 2.14 -5.01
C GLY A 38 -6.56 2.96 -6.07
N SER A 39 -5.99 4.09 -6.49
CA SER A 39 -6.57 4.96 -7.51
C SER A 39 -6.75 4.22 -8.84
N ARG A 40 -5.74 3.46 -9.28
CA ARG A 40 -5.80 2.69 -10.52
C ARG A 40 -6.83 1.55 -10.45
N LEU A 41 -6.96 0.89 -9.31
CA LEU A 41 -8.00 -0.12 -9.06
C LEU A 41 -9.40 0.49 -9.05
N ALA A 42 -9.59 1.70 -8.49
CA ALA A 42 -10.88 2.37 -8.47
C ALA A 42 -11.36 2.73 -9.89
N VAL A 43 -10.43 3.13 -10.77
CA VAL A 43 -10.72 3.51 -12.16
C VAL A 43 -10.87 2.29 -13.06
N SER A 44 -9.92 1.36 -13.03
CA SER A 44 -9.79 0.28 -14.03
C SER A 44 -10.08 -1.12 -13.49
N GLY A 45 -10.23 -1.27 -12.18
CA GLY A 45 -10.49 -2.55 -11.54
C GLY A 45 -11.96 -2.99 -11.61
N PRO A 46 -12.27 -4.20 -11.12
CA PRO A 46 -13.64 -4.67 -10.99
C PRO A 46 -14.53 -3.71 -10.20
N PRO A 47 -15.79 -3.47 -10.63
CA PRO A 47 -16.70 -2.54 -9.96
C PRO A 47 -16.90 -2.82 -8.47
N GLU A 48 -16.88 -4.09 -8.07
CA GLU A 48 -17.11 -4.54 -6.69
C GLU A 48 -15.98 -4.12 -5.73
N LEU A 49 -14.79 -3.84 -6.27
CA LEU A 49 -13.63 -3.39 -5.51
C LEU A 49 -13.57 -1.87 -5.37
N ARG A 50 -14.34 -1.12 -6.16
CA ARG A 50 -14.18 0.34 -6.29
C ARG A 50 -14.26 1.09 -4.96
N GLY A 51 -15.22 0.74 -4.11
CA GLY A 51 -15.37 1.38 -2.80
C GLY A 51 -14.14 1.21 -1.92
N GLU A 52 -13.61 -0.02 -1.82
CA GLU A 52 -12.40 -0.29 -1.03
C GLU A 52 -11.13 0.27 -1.67
N ALA A 53 -11.08 0.34 -3.00
CA ALA A 53 -9.96 0.93 -3.72
C ALA A 53 -9.90 2.46 -3.52
N LEU A 54 -11.06 3.14 -3.46
CA LEU A 54 -11.14 4.54 -3.07
C LEU A 54 -10.72 4.73 -1.60
N GLY A 55 -11.24 3.90 -0.69
CA GLY A 55 -10.84 3.91 0.71
C GLY A 55 -9.32 3.71 0.90
N LEU A 56 -8.71 2.78 0.16
CA LEU A 56 -7.26 2.60 0.14
C LEU A 56 -6.54 3.86 -0.35
N THR A 57 -7.06 4.53 -1.38
CA THR A 57 -6.47 5.76 -1.91
C THR A 57 -6.45 6.86 -0.84
N GLU A 58 -7.56 7.05 -0.14
CA GLU A 58 -7.72 8.06 0.91
C GLU A 58 -6.82 7.77 2.12
N LEU A 59 -6.84 6.53 2.62
CA LEU A 59 -6.05 6.12 3.79
C LEU A 59 -4.55 6.16 3.51
N ALA A 60 -4.11 5.70 2.34
CA ALA A 60 -2.72 5.82 1.95
C ALA A 60 -2.32 7.29 1.74
N GLY A 61 -3.21 8.13 1.20
CA GLY A 61 -2.99 9.57 1.08
C GLY A 61 -2.85 10.26 2.44
N ARG A 62 -3.63 9.85 3.45
CA ARG A 62 -3.45 10.28 4.85
C ARG A 62 -2.06 9.89 5.37
N GLY A 63 -1.61 8.66 5.13
CA GLY A 63 -0.27 8.20 5.49
C GLY A 63 0.85 9.08 4.87
N CYS A 64 0.72 9.45 3.59
CA CYS A 64 1.63 10.42 2.96
C CYS A 64 1.57 11.81 3.62
N GLY A 65 0.38 12.27 4.00
CA GLY A 65 0.16 13.63 4.51
C GLY A 65 0.60 13.85 5.96
N VAL A 66 0.67 12.79 6.76
CA VAL A 66 1.21 12.82 8.13
C VAL A 66 2.74 12.87 8.13
N LEU A 67 3.36 12.20 7.16
CA LEU A 67 4.80 12.15 7.00
C LEU A 67 5.29 13.40 6.24
N ASP A 68 6.50 13.87 6.57
CA ASP A 68 7.12 14.93 5.80
C ASP A 68 7.40 14.46 4.36
N THR A 69 7.09 15.31 3.39
CA THR A 69 7.34 14.99 1.98
C THR A 69 8.85 14.93 1.75
N PRO A 70 9.39 13.77 1.32
CA PRO A 70 10.82 13.64 1.12
C PRO A 70 11.27 14.43 -0.11
N PRO A 71 12.50 14.96 -0.13
CA PRO A 71 13.03 15.76 -1.25
C PRO A 71 13.44 14.85 -2.43
N LEU A 72 12.46 14.23 -3.08
CA LEU A 72 12.66 13.31 -4.20
C LEU A 72 12.17 13.93 -5.50
N ASP A 73 12.92 13.69 -6.58
CA ASP A 73 12.47 14.05 -7.92
C ASP A 73 11.29 13.16 -8.34
N VAL A 74 10.39 13.72 -9.16
CA VAL A 74 9.21 12.99 -9.68
C VAL A 74 9.60 11.69 -10.38
N ALA A 75 10.76 11.67 -11.05
CA ALA A 75 11.29 10.49 -11.74
C ALA A 75 11.65 9.34 -10.77
N ASP A 76 11.98 9.66 -9.51
CA ASP A 76 12.35 8.71 -8.48
C ASP A 76 11.13 8.22 -7.66
N LEU A 77 9.97 8.84 -7.85
CA LEU A 77 8.72 8.41 -7.22
C LEU A 77 8.26 7.06 -7.80
N ARG A 78 8.21 6.03 -6.97
CA ARG A 78 7.73 4.70 -7.38
C ARG A 78 6.27 4.75 -7.82
N ALA A 79 5.47 5.58 -7.15
CA ALA A 79 4.10 5.87 -7.54
C ALA A 79 4.00 6.42 -8.98
N ALA A 80 4.87 7.35 -9.37
CA ALA A 80 4.90 7.90 -10.73
C ALA A 80 5.34 6.88 -11.80
N ARG A 81 6.12 5.87 -11.38
CA ARG A 81 6.56 4.77 -12.26
C ARG A 81 5.52 3.66 -12.44
N LEU A 82 4.41 3.70 -11.69
CA LEU A 82 3.31 2.75 -11.81
C LEU A 82 2.55 3.02 -13.11
N THR A 83 2.79 2.17 -14.11
CA THR A 83 2.08 2.25 -15.39
C THR A 83 1.08 1.13 -15.57
N ASP A 84 1.25 0.03 -14.82
CA ASP A 84 0.35 -1.11 -14.85
C ASP A 84 0.16 -1.80 -13.47
N LEU A 85 -0.99 -2.45 -13.27
CA LEU A 85 -1.27 -3.25 -12.08
C LEU A 85 -0.78 -4.69 -12.25
N GLY A 86 -0.71 -5.21 -13.48
CA GLY A 86 -0.44 -6.62 -13.74
C GLY A 86 -1.52 -7.52 -13.12
N ASP A 87 -1.09 -8.57 -12.42
CA ASP A 87 -2.00 -9.41 -11.62
C ASP A 87 -2.44 -8.65 -10.36
N ALA A 88 -3.67 -8.14 -10.38
CA ALA A 88 -4.25 -7.38 -9.27
C ALA A 88 -4.30 -8.17 -7.96
N ARG A 89 -4.57 -9.48 -8.00
CA ARG A 89 -4.62 -10.31 -6.79
C ARG A 89 -3.23 -10.43 -6.18
N ARG A 90 -2.22 -10.68 -7.02
CA ARG A 90 -0.83 -10.76 -6.57
C ARG A 90 -0.35 -9.41 -6.02
N ALA A 91 -0.63 -8.31 -6.73
CA ALA A 91 -0.29 -6.97 -6.29
C ALA A 91 -0.91 -6.64 -4.92
N LEU A 92 -2.18 -6.99 -4.69
CA LEU A 92 -2.83 -6.78 -3.39
C LEU A 92 -2.22 -7.63 -2.27
N LEU A 93 -1.84 -8.89 -2.53
CA LEU A 93 -1.16 -9.74 -1.53
C LEU A 93 0.23 -9.18 -1.16
N ASP A 94 1.00 -8.76 -2.17
CA ASP A 94 2.32 -8.17 -1.94
C ASP A 94 2.20 -6.82 -1.23
N LEU A 95 1.18 -6.01 -1.57
CA LEU A 95 0.90 -4.74 -0.90
C LEU A 95 0.51 -4.94 0.57
N ALA A 96 -0.33 -5.93 0.89
CA ALA A 96 -0.67 -6.26 2.27
C ALA A 96 0.59 -6.60 3.09
N THR A 97 1.55 -7.30 2.47
CA THR A 97 2.83 -7.63 3.11
C THR A 97 3.69 -6.38 3.32
N LEU A 98 3.82 -5.52 2.31
CA LEU A 98 4.54 -4.25 2.42
C LEU A 98 3.96 -3.36 3.53
N LEU A 99 2.63 -3.28 3.68
CA LEU A 99 2.00 -2.48 4.74
C LEU A 99 2.29 -3.01 6.15
N VAL A 100 2.45 -4.33 6.31
CA VAL A 100 2.89 -4.92 7.58
C VAL A 100 4.35 -4.57 7.87
N GLU A 101 5.23 -4.71 6.89
CA GLU A 101 6.65 -4.36 7.01
C GLU A 101 6.85 -2.87 7.31
N LEU A 102 6.05 -2.02 6.66
CA LEU A 102 5.98 -0.59 6.90
C LEU A 102 5.63 -0.29 8.36
N GLY A 103 4.54 -0.85 8.88
CA GLY A 103 4.16 -0.66 10.27
C GLY A 103 5.24 -1.10 11.25
N MET A 104 5.87 -2.26 11.01
CA MET A 104 6.98 -2.74 11.84
C MET A 104 8.19 -1.80 11.82
N ALA A 105 8.57 -1.27 10.65
CA ALA A 105 9.66 -0.32 10.53
C ALA A 105 9.36 1.00 11.26
N LEU A 106 8.13 1.50 11.15
CA LEU A 106 7.70 2.72 11.84
C LEU A 106 7.65 2.54 13.36
N VAL A 107 7.32 1.36 13.88
CA VAL A 107 7.42 1.06 15.33
C VAL A 107 8.86 1.19 15.81
N ALA A 108 9.84 0.74 15.02
CA ALA A 108 11.25 0.91 15.37
C ALA A 108 11.66 2.38 15.42
N VAL A 109 11.20 3.20 14.46
CA VAL A 109 11.44 4.66 14.47
C VAL A 109 10.79 5.32 15.68
N ALA A 110 9.51 5.03 15.94
CA ALA A 110 8.78 5.56 17.08
C ALA A 110 9.46 5.21 18.41
N SER A 111 9.95 3.97 18.54
CA SER A 111 10.63 3.50 19.75
C SER A 111 11.98 4.19 20.00
N ALA A 112 12.61 4.70 18.94
CA ALA A 112 13.87 5.43 19.00
C ALA A 112 13.69 6.96 18.94
N ALA A 113 12.45 7.46 18.82
CA ALA A 113 12.16 8.87 18.67
C ALA A 113 12.59 9.65 19.92
N ALA A 114 13.36 10.72 19.72
CA ALA A 114 13.81 11.61 20.79
C ALA A 114 12.79 12.73 21.10
N ASP A 115 11.84 12.96 20.20
CA ASP A 115 10.82 14.00 20.29
C ASP A 115 9.42 13.42 20.08
N GLU A 116 8.44 14.06 20.72
CA GLU A 116 7.03 13.64 20.68
C GLU A 116 6.42 13.77 19.27
N GLY A 117 6.93 14.69 18.44
CA GLY A 117 6.45 14.92 17.08
C GLY A 117 6.70 13.71 16.19
N THR A 118 7.95 13.24 16.14
CA THR A 118 8.35 12.03 15.41
C THR A 118 7.60 10.80 15.90
N TYR A 119 7.44 10.64 17.21
CA TYR A 119 6.66 9.54 17.79
C TYR A 119 5.21 9.57 17.29
N TRP A 120 4.54 10.72 17.37
CA TRP A 120 3.13 10.84 16.98
C TRP A 120 2.93 10.67 15.47
N GLN A 121 3.83 11.22 14.64
CA GLN A 121 3.82 10.98 13.19
C GLN A 121 3.91 9.48 12.87
N CYS A 122 4.76 8.73 13.57
CA CYS A 122 4.86 7.29 13.39
C CYS A 122 3.57 6.58 13.80
N MET A 123 2.95 6.94 14.92
CA MET A 123 1.69 6.33 15.39
C MET A 123 0.55 6.52 14.38
N GLU A 124 0.37 7.74 13.89
CA GLU A 124 -0.64 8.07 12.89
C GLU A 124 -0.38 7.39 11.54
N ALA A 125 0.88 7.25 11.14
CA ALA A 125 1.24 6.48 9.96
C ALA A 125 0.94 4.98 10.16
N ILE A 126 1.34 4.38 11.29
CA ILE A 126 1.06 2.97 11.60
C ILE A 126 -0.44 2.67 11.51
N ASP A 127 -1.28 3.53 12.09
CA ASP A 127 -2.74 3.43 12.00
C ASP A 127 -3.21 3.46 10.54
N ALA A 128 -2.75 4.43 9.75
CA ALA A 128 -3.07 4.50 8.32
C ALA A 128 -2.62 3.26 7.53
N ALA A 129 -1.50 2.62 7.90
CA ALA A 129 -1.06 1.36 7.28
C ALA A 129 -1.98 0.19 7.64
N ASP A 130 -2.40 0.09 8.90
CA ASP A 130 -3.31 -0.95 9.38
C ASP A 130 -4.70 -0.83 8.74
N GLU A 131 -5.26 0.37 8.66
CA GLU A 131 -6.54 0.62 8.00
C GLU A 131 -6.44 0.36 6.49
N SER A 132 -5.35 0.80 5.83
CA SER A 132 -5.09 0.51 4.42
C SER A 132 -5.02 -1.00 4.15
N ARG A 133 -4.37 -1.76 5.05
CA ARG A 133 -4.27 -3.21 4.94
C ARG A 133 -5.63 -3.88 5.07
N ASP A 134 -6.52 -3.36 5.90
CA ASP A 134 -7.88 -3.88 6.02
C ASP A 134 -8.72 -3.66 4.75
N ARG A 135 -8.54 -2.52 4.06
CA ARG A 135 -9.11 -2.31 2.71
C ARG A 135 -8.58 -3.32 1.70
N VAL A 136 -7.27 -3.58 1.71
CA VAL A 136 -6.64 -4.59 0.85
C VAL A 136 -7.19 -5.99 1.12
N ARG A 137 -7.35 -6.37 2.39
CA ARG A 137 -7.94 -7.66 2.78
C ARG A 137 -9.38 -7.79 2.32
N GLU A 138 -10.18 -6.74 2.43
CA GLU A 138 -11.55 -6.73 1.94
C GLU A 138 -11.62 -6.90 0.41
N MET A 139 -10.75 -6.21 -0.33
CA MET A 139 -10.67 -6.41 -1.79
C MET A 139 -10.33 -7.86 -2.15
N LEU A 140 -9.35 -8.47 -1.47
CA LEU A 140 -8.97 -9.86 -1.69
C LEU A 140 -10.13 -10.83 -1.39
N ARG A 141 -10.92 -10.57 -0.33
CA ARG A 141 -12.13 -11.36 0.00
C ARG A 141 -13.17 -11.27 -1.12
N ARG A 142 -13.45 -10.06 -1.62
CA ARG A 142 -14.42 -9.85 -2.72
C ARG A 142 -13.98 -10.50 -4.02
N MET A 143 -12.70 -10.44 -4.36
CA MET A 143 -12.15 -11.15 -5.52
C MET A 143 -12.36 -12.66 -5.39
N ALA A 144 -12.06 -13.24 -4.22
CA ALA A 144 -12.23 -14.67 -3.99
C ALA A 144 -13.71 -15.12 -4.08
N ALA A 145 -14.64 -14.31 -3.55
CA ALA A 145 -16.08 -14.58 -3.65
C ALA A 145 -16.55 -14.60 -5.12
N ARG A 146 -16.16 -13.59 -5.90
CA ARG A 146 -16.48 -13.52 -7.33
C ARG A 146 -15.91 -14.68 -8.14
N ASP A 147 -14.68 -15.07 -7.87
CA ASP A 147 -14.07 -16.24 -8.52
C ASP A 147 -14.83 -17.54 -8.18
N GLY A 148 -15.39 -17.64 -6.96
CA GLY A 148 -16.27 -18.73 -6.55
C GLY A 148 -17.56 -18.77 -7.38
N GLU A 149 -18.26 -17.65 -7.46
CA GLU A 149 -19.50 -17.53 -8.24
C GLU A 149 -19.31 -17.87 -9.72
N ILE A 150 -18.20 -17.42 -10.34
CA ILE A 150 -17.89 -17.73 -11.74
C ILE A 150 -17.69 -19.24 -11.92
N ARG A 151 -16.95 -19.90 -11.02
CA ARG A 151 -16.73 -21.35 -11.07
C ARG A 151 -18.02 -22.14 -10.90
N GLU A 152 -18.91 -21.71 -10.00
CA GLU A 152 -20.20 -22.37 -9.79
C GLU A 152 -21.10 -22.25 -11.01
N ARG A 153 -21.17 -21.06 -11.63
CA ARG A 153 -21.92 -20.86 -12.88
C ARG A 153 -21.40 -21.74 -14.02
N HIS A 154 -20.08 -21.88 -14.15
CA HIS A 154 -19.49 -22.76 -15.17
C HIS A 154 -19.79 -24.24 -14.91
N ARG A 155 -19.87 -24.68 -13.65
CA ARG A 155 -20.27 -26.05 -13.31
C ARG A 155 -21.76 -26.33 -13.54
N ALA A 156 -22.62 -25.34 -13.34
CA ALA A 156 -24.06 -25.47 -13.58
C ALA A 156 -24.44 -25.44 -15.07
N ALA A 157 -23.52 -24.98 -15.94
CA ALA A 157 -23.72 -24.82 -17.38
C ALA A 157 -23.12 -25.95 -18.24
N GLY A 158 -22.46 -26.93 -17.62
CA GLY A 158 -21.87 -28.10 -18.29
C GLY A 158 -22.50 -29.40 -17.81
#